data_AF-A0A1W6N196-F1
#
_entry.id   AF-A0A1W6N196-F1
#
_cell.length_a   1.000
_cell.length_b   1.000
_cell.length_c   1.000
_cell.angle_alpha   90.00
_cell.angle_beta   90.00
_cell.angle_gamma   90.00
#
_symmetry.space_group_name_H-M   'P 1'
#
loop_
_entity.id
_entity.type
_entity.pdbx_description
1 polymer ?
#
loop_
_entity_poly.entity_id
_entity_poly.type
_entity_poly.pdbx_seq_one_letter_code
_entity_poly.pdbx_strand_id
1 'polypeptide(L)'
;MDNEMAFRGTFDVNSLPGMRPGGWYIGFACRNCRRHFAIMDDPTGSGQIRFAGDAAFRAACPNCEASHDFRVAELVLFEAAQGGPVSTA
;
A
#
# COMPACT_ATOMS: atom_id res chain seq x y z
N MET A 1 18.92 4.71 11.92
CA MET A 1 17.70 5.52 12.13
C MET A 1 16.55 4.64 11.74
N ASP A 2 15.75 4.20 12.70
CA ASP A 2 14.58 3.36 12.47
C ASP A 2 13.45 4.26 11.97
N ASN A 3 13.12 4.19 10.67
CA ASN A 3 11.96 4.90 10.13
C ASN A 3 10.71 4.09 10.48
N GLU A 4 10.08 4.42 11.60
CA GLU A 4 8.81 3.82 12.01
C GLU A 4 7.63 4.75 11.67
N MET A 5 6.58 4.17 11.09
CA MET A 5 5.29 4.84 10.88
C MET A 5 4.21 4.17 11.72
N ALA A 6 3.68 4.92 12.68
CA ALA A 6 2.62 4.46 13.55
C ALA A 6 1.25 4.98 13.07
N PHE A 7 0.30 4.06 12.87
CA PHE A 7 -1.08 4.39 12.50
C PHE A 7 -2.02 4.01 13.64
N ARG A 8 -2.99 4.87 13.95
CA ARG A 8 -4.04 4.61 14.96
C ARG A 8 -5.39 5.13 14.50
N GLY A 9 -6.43 4.31 14.65
CA GLY A 9 -7.82 4.69 14.33
C GLY A 9 -8.34 4.05 13.04
N THR A 10 -9.30 4.69 12.38
CA THR A 10 -9.92 4.19 11.15
C THR A 10 -9.76 5.22 10.04
N PHE A 11 -9.27 4.78 8.90
CA PHE A 11 -8.99 5.62 7.74
C PHE A 11 -9.75 5.10 6.53
N ASP A 12 -10.44 6.00 5.82
CA ASP A 12 -10.96 5.72 4.49
C ASP A 12 -9.92 6.24 3.49
N VAL A 13 -9.26 5.32 2.76
CA VAL A 13 -8.11 5.64 1.93
C VAL A 13 -8.38 5.32 0.47
N ASN A 14 -8.01 6.26 -0.39
CA ASN A 14 -8.10 6.09 -1.83
C ASN A 14 -6.79 5.51 -2.37
N SER A 15 -6.90 4.59 -3.32
CA SER A 15 -5.73 4.09 -4.04
C SER A 15 -5.13 5.17 -4.93
N LEU A 16 -3.81 5.22 -5.04
CA LEU A 16 -3.12 6.11 -5.96
C LEU A 16 -3.46 5.74 -7.42
N PRO A 17 -3.81 6.73 -8.27
CA PRO A 17 -4.21 6.49 -9.66
C PRO A 17 -3.03 6.05 -10.55
N GLY A 18 -1.80 6.21 -10.07
CA GLY A 18 -0.60 5.82 -10.80
C GLY A 18 0.63 5.83 -9.90
N MET A 19 1.57 4.95 -10.21
CA MET A 19 2.85 4.81 -9.52
C MET A 19 3.99 5.14 -10.49
N ARG A 20 5.00 5.85 -10.00
CA ARG A 20 6.20 6.19 -10.77
C ARG A 20 7.15 4.99 -10.77
N PRO A 21 7.66 4.57 -11.94
CA PRO A 21 8.69 3.54 -12.03
C PRO A 21 9.86 3.80 -11.07
N GLY A 22 10.26 2.79 -10.30
CA GLY A 22 11.35 2.90 -9.32
C GLY A 22 11.02 3.69 -8.06
N GLY A 23 9.78 4.15 -7.90
CA GLY A 23 9.29 4.75 -6.67
C GLY A 23 8.90 3.70 -5.63
N TRP A 24 9.11 4.00 -4.35
CA TRP A 24 8.64 3.18 -3.24
C TRP A 24 7.26 3.65 -2.78
N TYR A 25 6.40 2.69 -2.48
CA TYR A 25 5.00 2.92 -2.15
C TYR A 25 4.55 2.06 -0.98
N ILE A 26 3.61 2.60 -0.22
CA ILE A 26 2.93 1.91 0.86
C ILE A 26 1.51 1.60 0.38
N GLY A 27 1.07 0.36 0.58
CA GLY A 27 -0.22 -0.09 0.10
C GLY A 27 -0.63 -1.45 0.64
N PHE A 28 -1.49 -2.12 -0.10
CA PHE A 28 -2.04 -3.44 0.26
C PHE A 28 -2.03 -4.39 -0.92
N ALA A 29 -2.00 -5.69 -0.62
CA ALA A 29 -2.39 -6.73 -1.56
C ALA A 29 -3.91 -6.92 -1.49
N CYS A 30 -4.61 -6.77 -2.62
CA CYS A 30 -6.05 -7.03 -2.65
C CYS A 30 -6.34 -8.50 -2.33
N ARG A 31 -7.21 -8.77 -1.34
CA ARG A 31 -7.59 -10.15 -0.96
C ARG A 31 -8.35 -10.91 -2.06
N ASN A 32 -8.96 -10.19 -3.01
CA ASN A 32 -9.73 -10.79 -4.11
C ASN A 32 -8.85 -11.11 -5.34
N CYS A 33 -8.17 -10.12 -5.91
CA CYS A 33 -7.37 -10.29 -7.13
C CYS A 33 -5.87 -10.48 -6.89
N ARG A 34 -5.41 -10.42 -5.63
CA ARG A 34 -4.00 -10.54 -5.20
C ARG A 34 -3.04 -9.50 -5.78
N ARG A 35 -3.55 -8.47 -6.45
CA ARG A 35 -2.76 -7.36 -6.99
C ARG A 35 -2.43 -6.35 -5.90
N HIS A 36 -1.20 -5.87 -5.89
CA HIS A 36 -0.80 -4.74 -5.06
C HIS A 36 -1.36 -3.44 -5.61
N PHE A 37 -1.81 -2.57 -4.70
CA PHE A 37 -2.18 -1.19 -5.01
C PHE A 37 -1.63 -0.28 -3.91
N ALA A 38 -1.16 0.91 -4.31
CA ALA A 38 -0.61 1.90 -3.40
C ALA A 38 -1.71 2.82 -2.85
N ILE A 39 -1.55 3.28 -1.61
CA ILE A 39 -2.39 4.32 -1.00
C ILE A 39 -1.58 5.60 -0.73
N MET A 40 -0.26 5.50 -0.62
CA MET A 40 0.65 6.63 -0.43
C MET A 40 2.06 6.30 -0.92
N ASP A 41 2.86 7.34 -1.20
CA ASP A 41 4.30 7.19 -1.43
C ASP A 41 5.07 6.92 -0.14
N ASP A 42 6.22 6.26 -0.25
CA ASP A 42 7.22 6.19 0.81
C ASP A 42 7.95 7.55 0.90
N PRO A 43 7.73 8.35 1.97
CA PRO A 43 8.36 9.67 2.09
C PRO A 43 9.87 9.58 2.30
N THR A 44 10.39 8.41 2.66
CA THR A 44 11.84 8.19 2.79
C THR A 44 12.49 7.86 1.44
N GLY A 45 11.69 7.40 0.47
CA GLY A 45 12.15 6.89 -0.82
C GLY A 45 13.17 5.74 -0.73
N SER A 46 13.27 5.11 0.44
CA SER A 46 14.36 4.19 0.79
C SER A 46 13.91 2.74 0.87
N GLY A 47 12.60 2.48 0.82
CA GLY A 47 12.06 1.14 0.99
C GLY A 47 12.30 0.55 2.38
N GLN A 48 12.61 1.39 3.36
CA GLN A 48 12.94 1.00 4.73
C GLN A 48 12.03 1.73 5.71
N ILE A 49 10.78 1.28 5.79
CA ILE A 49 9.80 1.72 6.79
C ILE A 49 9.28 0.51 7.55
N ARG A 50 9.21 0.64 8.88
CA ARG A 50 8.49 -0.29 9.74
C ARG A 50 7.12 0.29 10.08
N PHE A 51 6.08 -0.53 9.94
CA PHE A 51 4.72 -0.13 10.29
C PHE A 51 4.38 -0.58 11.71
N ALA A 52 3.74 0.29 12.48
CA ALA A 52 3.33 0.02 13.86
C ALA A 52 1.93 0.58 14.15
N GLY A 53 1.32 0.12 15.25
CA GLY A 53 0.04 0.61 15.75
C GLY A 53 -1.18 -0.24 15.40
N ASP A 54 -2.35 0.24 15.80
CA ASP A 54 -3.64 -0.41 15.61
C ASP A 54 -4.55 0.54 14.82
N ALA A 55 -4.49 0.42 13.50
CA ALA A 55 -5.38 1.11 12.59
C ALA A 55 -6.09 0.15 11.65
N ALA A 56 -7.28 0.56 11.22
CA ALA A 56 -8.04 -0.04 10.15
C ALA A 56 -8.09 0.90 8.95
N PHE A 57 -7.87 0.37 7.76
CA PHE A 57 -7.90 1.10 6.50
C PHE A 57 -8.97 0.51 5.62
N ARG A 58 -9.99 1.30 5.29
CA ARG A 58 -10.97 0.94 4.26
C ARG A 58 -10.43 1.41 2.92
N ALA A 59 -10.20 0.48 2.01
CA ALA A 59 -9.69 0.78 0.68
C ALA A 59 -10.39 -0.03 -0.40
N ALA A 60 -10.68 0.61 -1.52
CA ALA A 60 -11.17 -0.04 -2.73
C ALA A 60 -9.99 -0.43 -3.62
N CYS A 61 -9.98 -1.67 -4.12
CA CYS A 61 -8.98 -2.12 -5.08
C CYS A 61 -9.25 -1.45 -6.44
N PRO A 62 -8.30 -0.69 -7.02
CA PRO A 62 -8.51 -0.04 -8.31
C PRO A 62 -8.62 -1.03 -9.48
N ASN A 63 -8.28 -2.30 -9.26
CA ASN A 63 -8.30 -3.31 -10.31
C ASN A 63 -9.61 -4.10 -10.42
N CYS A 64 -10.23 -4.41 -9.28
CA CYS A 64 -11.43 -5.27 -9.25
C CYS A 64 -12.58 -4.65 -8.45
N GLU A 65 -12.41 -3.39 -8.01
CA GLU A 65 -13.39 -2.57 -7.31
C GLU A 65 -13.85 -3.13 -5.95
N ALA A 66 -13.34 -4.30 -5.55
CA ALA A 66 -13.58 -4.89 -4.26
C ALA A 66 -13.06 -3.98 -3.13
N SER A 67 -13.93 -3.66 -2.19
CA SER A 67 -13.62 -2.86 -1.01
C SER A 67 -13.44 -3.75 0.21
N HIS A 68 -12.34 -3.54 0.94
CA HIS A 68 -12.03 -4.31 2.13
C HIS A 68 -11.46 -3.41 3.23
N ASP A 69 -11.64 -3.85 4.48
CA ASP A 69 -10.97 -3.29 5.65
C ASP A 69 -9.65 -4.05 5.89
N PHE A 70 -8.54 -3.31 5.86
CA PHE A 70 -7.17 -3.79 6.06
C PHE A 70 -6.62 -3.32 7.40
N ARG A 71 -5.70 -4.08 7.99
CA ARG A 71 -4.99 -3.72 9.22
C ARG A 71 -3.59 -3.20 8.91
N VAL A 72 -2.97 -2.53 9.89
CA VAL A 72 -1.56 -2.11 9.82
C VAL A 72 -0.62 -3.27 9.47
N ALA A 73 -0.88 -4.46 10.02
CA ALA A 73 -0.10 -5.67 9.74
C ALA A 73 -0.19 -6.15 8.27
N GLU A 74 -1.17 -5.66 7.51
CA GLU A 74 -1.34 -5.97 6.09
C GLU A 74 -0.73 -4.90 5.17
N LEU A 75 -0.20 -3.81 5.74
CA LEU A 75 0.53 -2.81 4.97
C LEU A 75 1.78 -3.45 4.38
N VAL A 76 1.97 -3.20 3.09
CA VAL A 76 3.16 -3.61 2.36
C VAL A 76 3.89 -2.39 1.84
N LEU A 77 5.21 -2.43 1.98
CA LEU A 77 6.12 -1.50 1.34
C LEU A 77 6.68 -2.19 0.10
N PHE A 78 6.47 -1.60 -1.07
CA PHE A 78 6.89 -2.20 -2.33
C PHE A 78 7.39 -1.14 -3.31
N GLU A 79 8.34 -1.53 -4.14
CA GLU A 79 8.81 -0.73 -5.26
C GLU A 79 7.85 -0.91 -6.44
N ALA A 80 7.45 0.19 -7.07
CA ALA A 80 6.70 0.13 -8.30
C ALA A 80 7.60 -0.39 -9.42
N ALA A 81 7.22 -1.55 -9.96
CA ALA A 81 7.91 -2.17 -11.08
C ALA A 81 8.10 -1.16 -12.22
N GLN A 82 9.29 -1.18 -12.82
CA GLN A 82 9.61 -0.35 -13.97
C GLN A 82 8.85 -0.86 -15.21
N GLY A 83 7.57 -0.47 -15.32
CA GLY A 83 6.73 -0.69 -16.50
C GLY A 83 5.97 -2.03 -16.52
N GLY A 84 4.64 -1.91 -16.58
CA GLY A 84 3.73 -2.99 -17.01
C GLY A 84 2.63 -3.27 -15.98
N PRO A 85 1.36 -3.36 -16.40
CA PRO A 85 0.25 -3.54 -15.48
C PRO A 85 0.44 -4.92 -14.82
N VAL A 86 0.20 -4.97 -13.51
CA VAL A 86 0.03 -6.22 -12.77
C VAL A 86 1.28 -7.10 -12.64
N SER A 87 1.90 -7.09 -11.45
CA SER A 87 2.64 -8.27 -11.00
C SER A 87 1.67 -9.43 -10.82
N THR A 88 1.63 -10.33 -11.79
CA THR A 88 1.09 -11.69 -11.64
C THR A 88 2.30 -12.59 -11.39
N ALA A 89 2.36 -13.20 -10.21
CA ALA A 89 3.16 -14.38 -9.94
C ALA A 89 2.23 -15.42 -9.31
#